data_AF-K0T9X2-F1
#
_entry.id   AF-K0T9X2-F1
#
_cell.length_a   1.000
_cell.length_b   1.000
_cell.length_c   1.000
_cell.angle_alpha   90.00
_cell.angle_beta   90.00
_cell.angle_gamma   90.00
#
_symmetry.space_group_name_H-M   'P 1'
#
loop_
_entity.id
_entity.type
_entity.pdbx_description
1 polymer ?
#
loop_
_entity_poly.entity_id
_entity_poly.type
_entity_poly.pdbx_seq_one_letter_code
_entity_poly.pdbx_strand_id
1 'polypeptide(L)'
;MRVRNLFCTDTHNRKREATDLVVQAQTTHVDRLVGHIDGRVGGAEVVGVTGARNNCSLVMVSCPSDRTGVARGLYADVTLRRAVNKTYPVFRGRAVQSDLSTEGGRLEFLRSTFLSEGESIGGSPCRMQIYPPRHTIALAEAAEGEGLAVNPKRFDTMLSAVEVHRHGGRGSDGIGGLYMWGVTEADPERDVVDMNLVDEDGGGGGGGGDEVCRAYYKLREAVEAYEAAHGGDGLGGLRGCVGLDAGSAPGGWTRYLLERFGCNVVHSVDPAELDPSVLGMEGTRHMRMKVQDALPALLAEAGGGDGGPGVRIWVSDMCLHAMEEQVRFLLDARDAGVLSGVGPTLFVLTLKCVLGHSRAAYDEQVAKVVEDMRARADVRDVEVYHLFSNRSGERTVIGWLW
;
A
#
# COMPACT_ATOMS: atom_id res chain seq x y z
N MET A 1 11.96 15.03 -0.18
CA MET A 1 13.07 14.30 0.50
C MET A 1 13.86 13.57 -0.57
N ARG A 2 15.16 13.87 -0.78
CA ARG A 2 15.95 13.28 -1.87
C ARG A 2 16.19 11.80 -1.61
N VAL A 3 15.71 10.92 -2.50
CA VAL A 3 16.13 9.51 -2.58
C VAL A 3 17.64 9.50 -2.64
N ARG A 4 18.29 9.15 -1.54
CA ARG A 4 19.74 9.08 -1.51
C ARG A 4 20.13 7.84 -2.32
N ASN A 5 20.52 8.05 -3.57
CA ASN A 5 21.28 7.07 -4.35
C ASN A 5 22.61 6.84 -3.62
N LEU A 6 22.60 5.95 -2.62
CA LEU A 6 23.77 5.61 -1.80
C LEU A 6 24.42 4.36 -2.36
N PHE A 7 25.09 4.52 -3.49
CA PHE A 7 25.97 3.50 -4.06
C PHE A 7 27.38 4.09 -4.21
N CYS A 8 28.11 4.16 -3.10
CA CYS A 8 29.57 4.36 -3.10
C CYS A 8 30.22 3.40 -2.09
N THR A 9 31.42 2.89 -2.39
CA THR A 9 32.09 1.73 -1.75
C THR A 9 32.48 1.94 -0.26
N ASP A 10 32.90 0.85 0.40
CA ASP A 10 32.92 0.58 1.87
C ASP A 10 31.56 0.52 2.58
N THR A 11 30.61 1.37 2.21
CA THR A 11 29.26 1.35 2.81
C THR A 11 28.46 0.09 2.44
N HIS A 12 28.82 -0.62 1.37
CA HIS A 12 28.10 -1.81 0.91
C HIS A 12 28.26 -3.02 1.82
N ASN A 13 29.47 -3.24 2.36
CA ASN A 13 29.68 -4.31 3.33
C ASN A 13 28.92 -4.02 4.63
N ARG A 14 29.00 -2.79 5.14
CA ARG A 14 28.25 -2.38 6.34
C ARG A 14 26.74 -2.51 6.17
N LYS A 15 26.21 -2.14 5.01
CA LYS A 15 24.78 -2.32 4.70
C LYS A 15 24.39 -3.79 4.72
N ARG A 16 25.12 -4.64 4.01
CA ARG A 16 24.89 -6.10 4.01
C ARG A 16 25.04 -6.72 5.40
N GLU A 17 26.00 -6.25 6.19
CA GLU A 17 26.23 -6.68 7.57
C GLU A 17 25.07 -6.29 8.50
N ALA A 18 24.34 -5.22 8.17
CA ALA A 18 23.14 -4.79 8.90
C ALA A 18 21.85 -5.45 8.38
N THR A 19 21.77 -5.80 7.09
CA THR A 19 20.56 -6.36 6.47
C THR A 19 20.24 -7.77 6.94
N ASP A 20 19.02 -7.97 7.45
CA ASP A 20 18.41 -9.28 7.74
C ASP A 20 17.04 -9.47 7.09
N LEU A 21 16.56 -8.46 6.36
CA LEU A 21 15.34 -8.54 5.57
C LEU A 21 15.54 -7.79 4.24
N VAL A 22 15.19 -8.45 3.14
CA VAL A 22 15.09 -7.81 1.82
C VAL A 22 13.63 -7.76 1.41
N VAL A 23 13.14 -6.58 1.04
CA VAL A 23 11.78 -6.36 0.56
C VAL A 23 11.82 -6.06 -0.93
N GLN A 24 11.18 -6.88 -1.74
CA GLN A 24 10.96 -6.58 -3.15
C GLN A 24 9.75 -5.65 -3.26
N ALA A 25 9.99 -4.43 -3.74
CA ALA A 25 9.00 -3.37 -3.78
C ALA A 25 8.75 -2.85 -5.19
N GLN A 26 7.51 -2.40 -5.46
CA GLN A 26 7.20 -1.66 -6.68
C GLN A 26 7.91 -0.30 -6.66
N THR A 27 8.60 0.02 -7.75
CA THR A 27 9.47 1.21 -7.85
C THR A 27 8.71 2.51 -7.59
N THR A 28 7.44 2.58 -7.98
CA THR A 28 6.57 3.75 -7.76
C THR A 28 6.26 4.00 -6.28
N HIS A 29 6.45 3.02 -5.39
CA HIS A 29 6.13 3.09 -3.96
C HIS A 29 7.36 3.13 -3.05
N VAL A 30 8.57 2.97 -3.59
CA VAL A 30 9.81 2.82 -2.81
C VAL A 30 10.00 3.94 -1.79
N ASP A 31 9.92 5.21 -2.18
CA ASP A 31 10.14 6.35 -1.28
C ASP A 31 9.23 6.30 -0.04
N ARG A 32 7.99 5.87 -0.24
CA ARG A 32 6.98 5.77 0.82
C ARG A 32 7.20 4.57 1.68
N LEU A 33 7.55 3.43 1.07
CA LEU A 33 7.86 2.21 1.81
C LEU A 33 9.05 2.45 2.74
N VAL A 34 10.06 3.21 2.28
CA VAL A 34 11.18 3.63 3.14
C VAL A 34 10.69 4.46 4.32
N GLY A 35 9.92 5.53 4.07
CA GLY A 35 9.38 6.36 5.14
C GLY A 35 8.47 5.60 6.12
N HIS A 36 7.69 4.63 5.62
CA HIS A 36 6.84 3.78 6.44
C HIS A 36 7.67 2.86 7.34
N ILE A 37 8.70 2.20 6.80
CA ILE A 37 9.56 1.30 7.58
C ILE A 37 10.31 2.09 8.66
N ASP A 38 11.00 3.18 8.28
CA ASP A 38 11.82 3.97 9.21
C ASP A 38 11.00 4.65 10.32
N GLY A 39 9.71 4.94 10.06
CA GLY A 39 8.86 5.70 10.97
C GLY A 39 7.88 4.88 11.80
N ARG A 40 7.52 3.66 11.38
CA ARG A 40 6.36 2.95 11.95
C ARG A 40 6.61 1.48 12.32
N VAL A 41 7.64 0.85 11.78
CA VAL A 41 7.85 -0.58 11.95
C VAL A 41 8.87 -0.81 13.07
N GLY A 42 8.43 -1.35 14.21
CA GLY A 42 9.13 -1.40 15.49
C GLY A 42 10.64 -1.70 15.44
N GLY A 43 11.45 -0.63 15.38
CA GLY A 43 12.92 -0.71 15.38
C GLY A 43 13.55 -1.18 14.06
N ALA A 44 12.75 -1.33 13.00
CA ALA A 44 13.26 -1.63 11.67
C ALA A 44 13.82 -0.35 11.01
N GLU A 45 14.94 -0.48 10.31
CA GLU A 45 15.58 0.64 9.62
C GLU A 45 15.95 0.23 8.19
N VAL A 46 15.67 1.10 7.23
CA VAL A 46 16.13 0.94 5.85
C VAL A 46 17.60 1.30 5.73
N VAL A 47 18.42 0.30 5.44
CA VAL A 47 19.87 0.45 5.28
C VAL A 47 20.28 0.65 3.80
N GLY A 48 19.40 0.31 2.85
CA GLY A 48 19.70 0.49 1.43
C GLY A 48 18.51 0.24 0.50
N VAL A 49 18.61 0.73 -0.73
CA VAL A 49 17.60 0.56 -1.79
C VAL A 49 18.32 0.38 -3.12
N THR A 50 17.97 -0.62 -3.92
CA THR A 50 18.52 -0.81 -5.27
C THR A 50 17.88 0.09 -6.30
N GLY A 51 18.56 0.28 -7.44
CA GLY A 51 17.91 0.85 -8.63
C GLY A 51 16.77 -0.05 -9.13
N ALA A 52 15.90 0.54 -9.95
CA ALA A 52 14.76 -0.16 -10.52
C ALA A 52 15.19 -1.16 -11.60
N ARG A 53 14.70 -2.39 -11.50
CA ARG A 53 14.81 -3.43 -12.54
C ARG A 53 13.45 -4.07 -12.72
N ASN A 54 12.90 -4.03 -13.94
CA ASN A 54 11.54 -4.53 -14.25
C ASN A 54 10.46 -3.97 -13.29
N ASN A 55 10.46 -2.65 -13.10
CA ASN A 55 9.56 -1.95 -12.16
C ASN A 55 9.68 -2.36 -10.68
N CYS A 56 10.66 -3.17 -10.31
CA CYS A 56 10.94 -3.58 -8.93
C CYS A 56 12.23 -2.95 -8.42
N SER A 57 12.25 -2.60 -7.13
CA SER A 57 13.47 -2.25 -6.39
C SER A 57 13.56 -3.16 -5.16
N LEU A 58 14.77 -3.44 -4.69
CA LEU A 58 14.99 -4.17 -3.45
C LEU A 58 15.30 -3.16 -2.35
N VAL A 59 14.52 -3.20 -1.27
CA VAL A 59 14.74 -2.42 -0.06
C VAL A 59 15.41 -3.33 0.97
N MET A 60 16.60 -2.95 1.42
CA MET A 60 17.39 -3.66 2.41
C MET A 60 17.07 -3.08 3.79
N VAL A 61 16.66 -3.94 4.71
CA VAL A 61 16.15 -3.56 6.03
C VAL A 61 16.93 -4.30 7.12
N SER A 62 17.22 -3.59 8.21
CA SER A 62 17.73 -4.15 9.47
C SER A 62 16.58 -4.24 10.47
N CYS A 63 16.29 -5.44 10.96
CA CYS A 63 15.25 -5.77 11.92
C CYS A 63 15.87 -6.44 13.17
N PRO A 64 16.50 -5.68 14.08
CA PRO A 64 17.33 -6.22 15.17
C PRO A 64 16.57 -7.13 16.15
N SER A 65 15.26 -6.98 16.27
CA SER A 65 14.45 -7.69 17.25
C SER A 65 13.63 -8.83 16.64
N ASP A 66 13.09 -8.65 15.43
CA ASP A 66 12.14 -9.59 14.84
C ASP A 66 11.99 -9.43 13.31
N ARG A 67 12.93 -9.99 12.53
CA ARG A 67 12.84 -9.94 11.06
C ARG A 67 11.63 -10.67 10.50
N THR A 68 11.19 -11.75 11.15
CA THR A 68 10.13 -12.62 10.62
C THR A 68 8.76 -11.99 10.84
N GLY A 69 8.52 -11.44 12.04
CA GLY A 69 7.31 -10.68 12.33
C GLY A 69 7.21 -9.41 11.48
N VAL A 70 8.32 -8.69 11.26
CA VAL A 70 8.34 -7.55 10.33
C VAL A 70 8.03 -7.99 8.89
N ALA A 71 8.67 -9.04 8.39
CA ALA A 71 8.42 -9.55 7.04
C ALA A 71 6.95 -9.94 6.83
N ARG A 72 6.34 -10.62 7.81
CA ARG A 72 4.94 -11.01 7.80
C ARG A 72 4.00 -9.82 7.95
N GLY A 73 4.34 -8.86 8.81
CA GLY A 73 3.55 -7.63 9.00
C GLY A 73 3.49 -6.79 7.74
N LEU A 74 4.63 -6.60 7.06
CA LEU A 74 4.70 -5.87 5.79
C LEU A 74 3.89 -6.55 4.67
N TYR A 75 3.88 -7.89 4.64
CA TYR A 75 3.14 -8.65 3.64
C TYR A 75 1.62 -8.72 3.94
N ALA A 76 1.26 -8.82 5.22
CA ALA A 76 -0.14 -8.88 5.67
C ALA A 76 -0.84 -7.52 5.68
N ASP A 77 -0.09 -6.40 5.69
CA ASP A 77 -0.68 -5.07 5.62
C ASP A 77 -1.30 -4.81 4.25
N VAL A 78 -2.63 -4.81 4.22
CA VAL A 78 -3.41 -4.62 3.00
C VAL A 78 -3.15 -3.25 2.35
N THR A 79 -2.71 -2.24 3.10
CA THR A 79 -2.32 -0.93 2.53
C THR A 79 -1.03 -1.04 1.71
N LEU A 80 -0.12 -1.94 2.12
CA LEU A 80 1.18 -2.14 1.47
C LEU A 80 1.12 -3.14 0.31
N ARG A 81 -0.03 -3.79 0.05
CA ARG A 81 -0.18 -4.82 -1.00
C ARG A 81 0.21 -4.37 -2.41
N ARG A 82 0.17 -3.06 -2.71
CA ARG A 82 0.69 -2.49 -3.97
C ARG A 82 2.17 -2.14 -3.92
N ALA A 83 2.72 -1.91 -2.73
CA ALA A 83 4.10 -1.52 -2.54
C ALA A 83 5.03 -2.71 -2.42
N VAL A 84 4.61 -3.74 -1.68
CA VAL A 84 5.41 -4.92 -1.32
C VAL A 84 4.97 -6.10 -2.17
N ASN A 85 5.87 -6.60 -3.01
CA ASN A 85 5.63 -7.81 -3.80
C ASN A 85 5.99 -9.06 -3.00
N LYS A 86 7.13 -9.02 -2.30
CA LYS A 86 7.65 -10.17 -1.56
C LYS A 86 8.67 -9.75 -0.51
N THR A 87 8.79 -10.54 0.55
CA THR A 87 9.77 -10.33 1.63
C THR A 87 10.68 -11.55 1.74
N TYR A 88 11.97 -11.32 1.97
CA TYR A 88 13.01 -12.34 2.02
C TYR A 88 13.82 -12.15 3.31
N PRO A 89 13.48 -12.87 4.39
CA PRO A 89 14.33 -12.92 5.58
C PRO A 89 15.68 -13.55 5.23
N VAL A 90 16.77 -12.87 5.56
CA VAL A 90 18.14 -13.30 5.26
C VAL A 90 19.02 -13.23 6.51
N PHE A 91 20.13 -13.95 6.51
CA PHE A 91 21.13 -13.87 7.58
C PHE A 91 22.02 -12.64 7.39
N ARG A 92 22.22 -11.89 8.47
CA ARG A 92 23.10 -10.70 8.49
C ARG A 92 24.50 -11.03 8.03
N GLY A 93 25.03 -10.22 7.12
CA GLY A 93 26.40 -10.33 6.64
C GLY A 93 26.74 -11.60 5.85
N ARG A 94 25.84 -12.59 5.77
CA ARG A 94 26.06 -13.83 5.04
C ARG A 94 25.65 -13.65 3.58
N ALA A 95 26.62 -13.80 2.69
CA ALA A 95 26.37 -13.87 1.26
C ALA A 95 27.31 -14.86 0.59
N VAL A 96 26.81 -15.53 -0.43
CA VAL A 96 27.54 -16.53 -1.21
C VAL A 96 27.65 -16.06 -2.64
N GLN A 97 28.85 -16.15 -3.20
CA GLN A 97 29.06 -15.99 -4.63
C GLN A 97 28.81 -17.33 -5.31
N SER A 98 27.90 -17.39 -6.26
CA SER A 98 27.59 -18.59 -7.04
C SER A 98 26.96 -18.22 -8.39
N ASP A 99 27.11 -19.07 -9.39
CA ASP A 99 26.40 -18.97 -10.67
C ASP A 99 25.23 -19.96 -10.73
N LEU A 100 24.04 -19.51 -10.32
CA LEU A 100 22.82 -20.34 -10.34
C LEU A 100 22.32 -20.67 -11.75
N SER A 101 22.93 -20.14 -12.82
CA SER A 101 22.62 -20.55 -14.19
C SER A 101 23.22 -21.93 -14.52
N THR A 102 24.28 -22.33 -13.83
CA THR A 102 24.96 -23.62 -14.02
C THR A 102 24.55 -24.63 -12.95
N GLU A 103 24.59 -25.92 -13.29
CA GLU A 103 24.33 -27.01 -12.32
C GLU A 103 25.36 -27.00 -11.18
N GLY A 104 26.65 -26.89 -11.52
CA GLY A 104 27.72 -26.82 -10.52
C GLY A 104 27.55 -25.66 -9.55
N GLY A 105 27.19 -24.46 -10.04
CA GLY A 105 26.95 -23.31 -9.18
C GLY A 105 25.72 -23.49 -8.28
N ARG A 106 24.63 -24.10 -8.78
CA ARG A 106 23.46 -24.42 -7.95
C ARG A 106 23.82 -25.37 -6.80
N LEU A 107 24.57 -26.44 -7.08
CA LEU A 107 25.01 -27.40 -6.06
C LEU A 107 25.96 -26.75 -5.04
N GLU A 108 26.91 -25.95 -5.51
CA GLU A 108 27.81 -25.19 -4.63
C GLU A 108 27.04 -24.23 -3.72
N PHE A 109 26.03 -23.53 -4.28
CA PHE A 109 25.18 -22.64 -3.50
C PHE A 109 24.42 -23.42 -2.42
N LEU A 110 23.76 -24.53 -2.76
CA LEU A 110 23.03 -25.35 -1.78
C LEU A 110 23.95 -25.83 -0.65
N ARG A 111 25.14 -26.33 -1.00
CA ARG A 111 26.12 -26.87 -0.06
C ARG A 111 26.72 -25.81 0.87
N SER A 112 26.92 -24.60 0.36
CA SER A 112 27.46 -23.46 1.13
C SER A 112 26.38 -22.66 1.88
N THR A 113 25.10 -23.02 1.73
CA THR A 113 23.98 -22.33 2.36
C THR A 113 23.08 -23.30 3.11
N PHE A 114 21.98 -23.75 2.50
CA PHE A 114 20.93 -24.51 3.16
C PHE A 114 21.41 -25.87 3.69
N LEU A 115 22.25 -26.59 2.94
CA LEU A 115 22.73 -27.90 3.36
C LEU A 115 23.81 -27.81 4.45
N SER A 116 24.63 -26.74 4.47
CA SER A 116 25.58 -26.51 5.56
C SER A 116 24.89 -26.15 6.89
N GLU A 117 23.69 -25.59 6.84
CA GLU A 117 22.82 -25.42 8.01
C GLU A 117 21.97 -26.68 8.29
N GLY A 118 22.24 -27.79 7.59
CA GLY A 118 21.43 -29.00 7.55
C GLY A 118 21.22 -29.71 8.89
N GLU A 119 21.97 -29.36 9.95
CA GLU A 119 21.66 -29.82 11.31
C GLU A 119 20.35 -29.22 11.87
N SER A 120 19.90 -28.04 11.39
CA SER A 120 18.65 -27.42 11.83
C SER A 120 17.45 -27.66 10.92
N ILE A 121 17.66 -28.06 9.65
CA ILE A 121 16.60 -28.28 8.64
C ILE A 121 16.18 -29.76 8.57
N GLY A 122 16.83 -30.65 9.33
CA GLY A 122 16.61 -32.10 9.45
C GLY A 122 15.35 -32.70 8.80
N GLY A 123 15.42 -32.97 7.48
CA GLY A 123 14.33 -33.63 6.72
C GLY A 123 12.99 -32.87 6.66
N SER A 124 12.95 -31.64 7.17
CA SER A 124 11.76 -30.81 7.21
C SER A 124 11.34 -30.39 5.80
N PRO A 125 10.05 -30.50 5.44
CA PRO A 125 9.54 -30.05 4.16
C PRO A 125 9.72 -28.53 4.02
N CYS A 126 10.48 -28.11 3.02
CA CYS A 126 10.88 -26.72 2.83
C CYS A 126 10.15 -26.08 1.65
N ARG A 127 9.86 -24.79 1.73
CA ARG A 127 9.46 -23.97 0.57
C ARG A 127 10.58 -23.01 0.21
N MET A 128 10.88 -22.89 -1.08
CA MET A 128 11.96 -22.03 -1.55
C MET A 128 11.41 -20.76 -2.21
N GLN A 129 11.97 -19.62 -1.85
CA GLN A 129 11.74 -18.35 -2.51
C GLN A 129 13.05 -17.72 -2.95
N ILE A 130 13.16 -17.44 -4.24
CA ILE A 130 14.37 -16.88 -4.84
C ILE A 130 14.03 -15.64 -5.65
N TYR A 131 14.84 -14.59 -5.46
CA TYR A 131 14.91 -13.47 -6.38
C TYR A 131 16.26 -13.44 -7.10
N PRO A 132 16.32 -13.31 -8.43
CA PRO A 132 15.18 -13.28 -9.35
C PRO A 132 14.54 -14.67 -9.54
N PRO A 133 13.22 -14.74 -9.82
CA PRO A 133 12.46 -16.00 -9.81
C PRO A 133 12.84 -17.00 -10.91
N ARG A 134 13.59 -16.57 -11.94
CA ARG A 134 14.07 -17.44 -13.02
C ARG A 134 14.93 -18.62 -12.56
N HIS A 135 15.51 -18.54 -11.35
CA HIS A 135 16.34 -19.61 -10.80
C HIS A 135 15.57 -20.58 -9.89
N THR A 136 14.32 -20.28 -9.54
CA THR A 136 13.55 -21.02 -8.53
C THR A 136 13.37 -22.49 -8.88
N ILE A 137 12.93 -22.81 -10.11
CA ILE A 137 12.66 -24.19 -10.54
C ILE A 137 13.96 -25.00 -10.55
N ALA A 138 14.99 -24.50 -11.25
CA ALA A 138 16.26 -25.22 -11.39
C ALA A 138 16.99 -25.42 -10.05
N LEU A 139 16.86 -24.49 -9.10
CA LEU A 139 17.45 -24.66 -7.77
C LEU A 139 16.63 -25.62 -6.90
N ALA A 140 15.30 -25.65 -7.03
CA ALA A 140 14.47 -26.63 -6.37
C ALA A 140 14.78 -28.06 -6.84
N GLU A 141 14.93 -28.28 -8.15
CA GLU A 141 15.32 -29.58 -8.71
C GLU A 141 16.69 -30.04 -8.19
N ALA A 142 17.67 -29.13 -8.14
CA ALA A 142 19.00 -29.43 -7.58
C ALA A 142 18.94 -29.76 -6.08
N ALA A 143 18.07 -29.08 -5.33
CA ALA A 143 17.86 -29.33 -3.90
C ALA A 143 17.21 -30.70 -3.65
N GLU A 144 16.22 -31.08 -4.45
CA GLU A 144 15.61 -32.42 -4.43
C GLU A 144 16.64 -33.51 -4.73
N GLY A 145 17.55 -33.28 -5.68
CA GLY A 145 18.66 -34.18 -5.99
C GLY A 145 19.64 -34.38 -4.84
N GLU A 146 19.80 -33.38 -3.96
CA GLU A 146 20.60 -33.46 -2.73
C GLU A 146 19.78 -33.91 -1.51
N GLY A 147 18.52 -34.33 -1.71
CA GLY A 147 17.67 -34.92 -0.68
C GLY A 147 16.82 -33.94 0.13
N LEU A 148 16.71 -32.66 -0.28
CA LEU A 148 15.80 -31.70 0.33
C LEU A 148 14.38 -31.86 -0.24
N ALA A 149 13.38 -32.03 0.63
CA ALA A 149 11.98 -32.03 0.22
C ALA A 149 11.51 -30.59 -0.02
N VAL A 150 11.56 -30.11 -1.26
CA VAL A 150 11.29 -28.72 -1.62
C VAL A 150 9.92 -28.52 -2.26
N ASN A 151 9.26 -27.41 -1.93
CA ASN A 151 7.92 -27.01 -2.40
C ASN A 151 6.79 -28.06 -2.24
N PRO A 152 6.74 -28.84 -1.14
CA PRO A 152 5.58 -29.69 -0.87
C PRO A 152 4.34 -28.84 -0.55
N LYS A 153 3.15 -29.44 -0.69
CA LYS A 153 1.87 -28.79 -0.32
C LYS A 153 1.81 -28.35 1.14
N ARG A 154 2.60 -28.98 2.02
CA ARG A 154 2.76 -28.62 3.42
C ARG A 154 4.24 -28.51 3.72
N PHE A 155 4.66 -27.36 4.22
CA PHE A 155 6.05 -27.06 4.57
C PHE A 155 6.06 -26.37 5.94
N ASP A 156 7.15 -26.56 6.67
CA ASP A 156 7.39 -25.95 8.00
C ASP A 156 8.58 -24.99 7.98
N THR A 157 9.27 -24.90 6.84
CA THR A 157 10.50 -24.14 6.69
C THR A 157 10.47 -23.32 5.39
N MET A 158 10.88 -22.06 5.47
CA MET A 158 11.07 -21.16 4.33
C MET A 158 12.56 -20.94 4.07
N LEU A 159 13.00 -21.24 2.86
CA LEU A 159 14.34 -20.97 2.36
C LEU A 159 14.29 -19.74 1.46
N SER A 160 15.01 -18.69 1.85
CA SER A 160 15.04 -17.42 1.12
C SER A 160 16.40 -17.19 0.50
N ALA A 161 16.43 -16.78 -0.77
CA ALA A 161 17.65 -16.34 -1.45
C ALA A 161 17.38 -15.11 -2.33
N VAL A 162 18.25 -14.11 -2.28
CA VAL A 162 18.12 -12.88 -3.06
C VAL A 162 19.46 -12.54 -3.69
N GLU A 163 19.47 -12.46 -5.02
CA GLU A 163 20.59 -11.92 -5.78
C GLU A 163 20.75 -10.43 -5.44
N VAL A 164 21.89 -10.08 -4.86
CA VAL A 164 22.30 -8.71 -4.57
C VAL A 164 23.50 -8.36 -5.43
N HIS A 165 23.45 -7.24 -6.14
CA HIS A 165 24.54 -6.86 -7.05
C HIS A 165 25.65 -6.12 -6.32
N ARG A 166 26.92 -6.41 -6.65
CA ARG A 166 28.03 -5.49 -6.35
C ARG A 166 27.98 -4.34 -7.35
N HIS A 167 27.77 -3.12 -6.86
CA HIS A 167 27.82 -1.92 -7.70
C HIS A 167 29.29 -1.62 -8.06
N GLY A 168 29.66 -1.78 -9.33
CA GLY A 168 30.99 -1.43 -9.83
C GLY A 168 31.14 0.02 -10.32
N GLY A 169 30.11 0.85 -10.14
CA GLY A 169 30.04 2.25 -10.61
C GLY A 169 29.04 2.45 -11.76
N ARG A 170 28.89 3.71 -12.22
CA ARG A 170 28.09 4.02 -13.41
C ARG A 170 28.73 3.36 -14.64
N GLY A 171 27.97 2.54 -15.35
CA GLY A 171 28.42 1.88 -16.57
C GLY A 171 29.12 0.54 -16.37
N SER A 172 29.26 0.06 -15.14
CA SER A 172 29.67 -1.33 -14.89
C SER A 172 28.44 -2.23 -14.90
N ASP A 173 28.42 -3.24 -15.75
CA ASP A 173 27.54 -4.39 -15.55
C ASP A 173 27.98 -5.04 -14.24
N GLY A 174 27.18 -4.88 -13.18
CA GLY A 174 27.51 -5.41 -11.86
C GLY A 174 27.85 -6.90 -11.97
N ILE A 175 28.83 -7.35 -11.20
CA ILE A 175 29.14 -8.78 -11.12
C ILE A 175 27.92 -9.46 -10.48
N GLY A 176 27.15 -10.16 -11.30
CA GLY A 176 26.01 -10.97 -10.87
C GLY A 176 26.44 -12.13 -9.99
N GLY A 177 25.47 -12.83 -9.41
CA GLY A 177 25.73 -14.08 -8.71
C GLY A 177 26.21 -13.96 -7.26
N LEU A 178 26.04 -12.79 -6.61
CA LEU A 178 26.17 -12.69 -5.16
C LEU A 178 24.78 -12.81 -4.54
N TYR A 179 24.59 -13.75 -3.61
CA TYR A 179 23.29 -14.05 -3.02
C TYR A 179 23.32 -13.88 -1.51
N MET A 180 22.39 -13.09 -0.98
CA MET A 180 22.02 -13.17 0.44
C MET A 180 20.99 -14.27 0.62
N TRP A 181 21.00 -14.96 1.76
CA TRP A 181 20.12 -16.09 1.99
C TRP A 181 19.75 -16.23 3.46
N GLY A 182 18.67 -16.95 3.74
CA GLY A 182 18.18 -17.18 5.10
C GLY A 182 17.22 -18.36 5.20
N VAL A 183 17.03 -18.82 6.43
CA VAL A 183 16.09 -19.88 6.81
C VAL A 183 15.19 -19.35 7.92
N THR A 184 13.89 -19.60 7.81
CA THR A 184 12.89 -19.24 8.82
C THR A 184 11.85 -20.34 8.94
N GLU A 185 11.27 -20.51 10.13
CA GLU A 185 10.06 -21.33 10.30
C GLU A 185 8.92 -20.77 9.45
N ALA A 186 8.20 -21.64 8.77
CA ALA A 186 7.00 -21.30 8.03
C ALA A 186 5.80 -21.17 8.96
N ASP A 187 4.92 -20.25 8.62
CA ASP A 187 3.58 -20.13 9.15
C ASP A 187 2.63 -20.54 8.02
N PRO A 188 2.07 -21.76 8.03
CA PRO A 188 1.23 -22.24 6.94
C PRO A 188 0.00 -21.38 6.66
N GLU A 189 -0.50 -20.60 7.63
CA GLU A 189 -1.64 -19.71 7.39
C GLU A 189 -1.22 -18.44 6.63
N ARG A 190 0.01 -17.97 6.85
CA ARG A 190 0.51 -16.71 6.27
C ARG A 190 1.39 -16.92 5.03
N ASP A 191 2.10 -18.03 4.97
CA ASP A 191 3.14 -18.32 3.98
C ASP A 191 2.64 -19.24 2.83
N VAL A 192 1.43 -19.83 2.94
CA VAL A 192 0.76 -20.56 1.84
C VAL A 192 0.07 -19.61 0.85
N VAL A 193 -0.12 -18.33 1.22
CA VAL A 193 -0.77 -17.30 0.39
C VAL A 193 0.18 -16.78 -0.70
N ASP A 194 0.61 -17.66 -1.58
CA ASP A 194 1.24 -17.30 -2.85
C ASP A 194 1.22 -18.56 -3.74
N MET A 195 0.31 -18.61 -4.71
CA MET A 195 0.24 -19.47 -5.91
C MET A 195 -1.24 -19.47 -6.35
N ASN A 196 -1.59 -18.57 -7.30
CA ASN A 196 -2.83 -18.53 -8.11
C ASN A 196 -3.91 -17.45 -7.82
N LEU A 197 -3.60 -16.28 -7.25
CA LEU A 197 -4.57 -15.16 -7.23
C LEU A 197 -4.06 -13.84 -7.82
N VAL A 198 -3.01 -13.89 -8.63
CA VAL A 198 -2.59 -12.71 -9.41
C VAL A 198 -2.24 -13.15 -10.83
N ASP A 199 -3.07 -12.66 -11.76
CA ASP A 199 -2.87 -12.58 -13.21
C ASP A 199 -3.29 -13.80 -14.07
N GLU A 200 -4.57 -14.16 -14.00
CA GLU A 200 -5.39 -14.26 -15.22
C GLU A 200 -6.54 -13.25 -15.11
N ASP A 201 -6.27 -11.98 -15.41
CA ASP A 201 -7.33 -11.03 -15.74
C ASP A 201 -6.80 -9.88 -16.61
N GLY A 202 -6.26 -10.28 -17.76
CA GLY A 202 -6.59 -9.58 -18.99
C GLY A 202 -7.93 -10.08 -19.50
N GLY A 203 -9.05 -9.61 -18.94
CA GLY A 203 -10.38 -9.90 -19.48
C GLY A 203 -11.51 -10.00 -18.45
N GLY A 204 -12.06 -8.85 -18.06
CA GLY A 204 -13.31 -8.64 -17.32
C GLY A 204 -14.15 -9.86 -16.88
N GLY A 205 -14.32 -10.03 -15.56
CA GLY A 205 -15.50 -10.69 -14.99
C GLY A 205 -15.37 -11.14 -13.53
N GLY A 206 -15.84 -10.32 -12.59
CA GLY A 206 -16.27 -10.72 -11.22
C GLY A 206 -15.44 -10.09 -10.07
N GLY A 207 -15.84 -9.03 -9.36
CA GLY A 207 -17.14 -8.40 -9.14
C GLY A 207 -17.70 -8.74 -7.74
N GLY A 208 -17.24 -8.03 -6.68
CA GLY A 208 -17.83 -8.12 -5.34
C GLY A 208 -16.91 -7.67 -4.20
N GLY A 209 -16.10 -8.58 -3.66
CA GLY A 209 -15.42 -8.34 -2.37
C GLY A 209 -14.15 -7.47 -2.41
N ASP A 210 -13.34 -7.57 -3.47
CA ASP A 210 -11.97 -7.03 -3.46
C ASP A 210 -11.93 -5.50 -3.70
N GLU A 211 -12.92 -4.94 -4.40
CA GLU A 211 -13.00 -3.50 -4.67
C GLU A 211 -13.49 -2.68 -3.47
N VAL A 212 -14.52 -3.17 -2.77
CA VAL A 212 -14.99 -2.59 -1.49
C VAL A 212 -13.84 -2.54 -0.49
N CYS A 213 -13.08 -3.63 -0.40
CA CYS A 213 -11.93 -3.79 0.47
C CYS A 213 -10.81 -2.78 0.15
N ARG A 214 -10.51 -2.53 -1.13
CA ARG A 214 -9.42 -1.61 -1.52
C ARG A 214 -9.76 -0.14 -1.27
N ALA A 215 -10.95 0.31 -1.66
CA ALA A 215 -11.35 1.70 -1.43
C ALA A 215 -11.39 1.99 0.07
N TYR A 216 -11.93 1.07 0.89
CA TYR A 216 -11.93 1.18 2.35
C TYR A 216 -10.53 1.50 2.92
N TYR A 217 -9.51 0.76 2.49
CA TYR A 217 -8.15 0.97 2.97
C TYR A 217 -7.49 2.26 2.47
N LYS A 218 -7.94 2.83 1.33
CA LYS A 218 -7.49 4.16 0.89
C LYS A 218 -7.94 5.25 1.87
N LEU A 219 -9.21 5.25 2.27
CA LEU A 219 -9.70 6.23 3.25
C LEU A 219 -9.05 6.01 4.62
N ARG A 220 -8.87 4.75 5.05
CA ARG A 220 -8.11 4.41 6.26
C ARG A 220 -6.72 5.02 6.25
N GLU A 221 -5.96 4.78 5.18
CA GLU A 221 -4.58 5.25 5.06
C GLU A 221 -4.50 6.78 5.08
N ALA A 222 -5.45 7.47 4.42
CA ALA A 222 -5.52 8.93 4.43
C ALA A 222 -5.75 9.50 5.85
N VAL A 223 -6.69 8.90 6.59
CA VAL A 223 -7.04 9.29 7.95
C VAL A 223 -5.88 9.04 8.92
N GLU A 224 -5.28 7.85 8.89
CA GLU A 224 -4.12 7.51 9.73
C GLU A 224 -2.90 8.40 9.44
N ALA A 225 -2.65 8.74 8.18
CA ALA A 225 -1.59 9.67 7.80
C ALA A 225 -1.87 11.08 8.34
N TYR A 226 -3.12 11.54 8.22
CA TYR A 226 -3.56 12.84 8.70
C TYR A 226 -3.47 12.97 10.22
N GLU A 227 -3.98 12.01 10.97
CA GLU A 227 -3.91 11.98 12.43
C GLU A 227 -2.46 11.92 12.91
N ALA A 228 -1.60 11.13 12.27
CA ALA A 228 -0.18 11.08 12.61
C ALA A 228 0.53 12.44 12.40
N ALA A 229 0.15 13.20 11.37
CA ALA A 229 0.68 14.54 11.13
C ALA A 229 0.14 15.60 12.13
N HIS A 230 -1.03 15.35 12.73
CA HIS A 230 -1.74 16.31 13.59
C HIS A 230 -1.86 15.87 15.07
N GLY A 231 -1.11 14.87 15.51
CA GLY A 231 -1.03 14.48 16.93
C GLY A 231 -2.13 13.56 17.44
N GLY A 232 -2.91 12.91 16.57
CA GLY A 232 -3.66 11.69 16.90
C GLY A 232 -5.09 11.81 17.45
N ASP A 233 -5.63 13.02 17.64
CA ASP A 233 -7.00 13.20 18.21
C ASP A 233 -7.84 14.27 17.49
N GLY A 234 -7.40 14.72 16.31
CA GLY A 234 -8.06 15.80 15.57
C GLY A 234 -9.47 15.45 15.07
N LEU A 235 -9.82 14.16 14.99
CA LEU A 235 -11.05 13.68 14.36
C LEU A 235 -12.12 13.19 15.36
N GLY A 236 -11.82 13.16 16.67
CA GLY A 236 -12.72 12.59 17.69
C GLY A 236 -14.11 13.25 17.75
N GLY A 237 -14.19 14.54 17.41
CA GLY A 237 -15.45 15.31 17.37
C GLY A 237 -16.38 15.01 16.20
N LEU A 238 -16.06 14.01 15.36
CA LEU A 238 -16.84 13.61 14.19
C LEU A 238 -17.69 12.36 14.42
N ARG A 239 -17.54 11.66 15.56
CA ARG A 239 -18.35 10.48 15.87
C ARG A 239 -19.84 10.84 15.94
N GLY A 240 -20.69 9.98 15.38
CA GLY A 240 -22.13 10.18 15.31
C GLY A 240 -22.58 11.27 14.33
N CYS A 241 -21.68 11.86 13.56
CA CYS A 241 -22.04 12.86 12.56
C CYS A 241 -22.67 12.22 11.32
N VAL A 242 -23.21 13.09 10.46
CA VAL A 242 -23.67 12.71 9.12
C VAL A 242 -22.50 12.80 8.14
N GLY A 243 -22.24 11.71 7.44
CA GLY A 243 -21.27 11.62 6.36
C GLY A 243 -21.92 11.62 4.99
N LEU A 244 -21.16 12.02 3.97
CA LEU A 244 -21.52 11.89 2.57
C LEU A 244 -20.34 11.27 1.81
N ASP A 245 -20.63 10.22 1.04
CA ASP A 245 -19.69 9.58 0.12
C ASP A 245 -20.16 9.81 -1.32
N ALA A 246 -19.47 10.68 -2.05
CA ALA A 246 -19.77 11.03 -3.43
C ALA A 246 -18.96 10.13 -4.39
N GLY A 247 -19.67 9.41 -5.27
CA GLY A 247 -19.06 8.35 -6.07
C GLY A 247 -18.86 7.07 -5.27
N SER A 248 -19.85 6.74 -4.44
CA SER A 248 -19.71 5.76 -3.38
C SER A 248 -19.64 4.30 -3.82
N ALA A 249 -20.08 3.94 -5.03
CA ALA A 249 -20.11 2.52 -5.42
C ALA A 249 -18.68 1.95 -5.62
N PRO A 250 -18.39 0.73 -5.13
CA PRO A 250 -19.30 -0.25 -4.51
C PRO A 250 -19.49 -0.11 -2.98
N GLY A 251 -18.95 0.91 -2.32
CA GLY A 251 -19.27 1.25 -0.93
C GLY A 251 -18.11 1.20 0.06
N GLY A 252 -16.86 1.12 -0.40
CA GLY A 252 -15.70 0.99 0.50
C GLY A 252 -15.52 2.18 1.46
N TRP A 253 -15.72 3.41 0.97
CA TRP A 253 -15.62 4.62 1.80
C TRP A 253 -16.86 4.79 2.70
N THR A 254 -18.06 4.55 2.17
CA THR A 254 -19.30 4.41 2.98
C THR A 254 -19.12 3.47 4.17
N ARG A 255 -18.60 2.25 3.93
CA ARG A 255 -18.34 1.27 5.00
C ARG A 255 -17.35 1.80 6.04
N TYR A 256 -16.27 2.45 5.61
CA TYR A 256 -15.28 3.04 6.53
C TYR A 256 -15.88 4.15 7.39
N LEU A 257 -16.69 5.03 6.81
CA LEU A 257 -17.39 6.09 7.54
C LEU A 257 -18.31 5.52 8.64
N LEU A 258 -19.05 4.45 8.34
CA LEU A 258 -19.92 3.79 9.33
C LEU A 258 -19.11 3.07 10.42
N GLU A 259 -18.12 2.25 10.06
CA GLU A 259 -17.40 1.42 11.02
C GLU A 259 -16.37 2.18 11.86
N ARG A 260 -15.65 3.15 11.26
CA ARG A 260 -14.46 3.78 11.87
C ARG A 260 -14.72 5.20 12.35
N PHE A 261 -15.35 6.04 11.53
CA PHE A 261 -15.83 7.34 12.01
C PHE A 261 -17.04 7.18 12.93
N GLY A 262 -17.82 6.10 12.78
CA GLY A 262 -19.03 5.90 13.58
C GLY A 262 -20.11 6.90 13.20
N CYS A 263 -20.25 7.22 11.91
CA CYS A 263 -21.34 8.07 11.42
C CYS A 263 -22.69 7.43 11.72
N ASN A 264 -23.66 8.24 12.16
CA ASN A 264 -25.04 7.75 12.38
C ASN A 264 -25.75 7.49 11.04
N VAL A 265 -25.45 8.32 10.04
CA VAL A 265 -25.97 8.22 8.69
C VAL A 265 -24.84 8.51 7.72
N VAL A 266 -24.76 7.74 6.64
CA VAL A 266 -23.93 8.04 5.48
C VAL A 266 -24.80 8.11 4.24
N HIS A 267 -24.84 9.29 3.62
CA HIS A 267 -25.43 9.47 2.29
C HIS A 267 -24.43 8.96 1.25
N SER A 268 -24.69 7.75 0.77
CA SER A 268 -23.89 7.08 -0.24
C SER A 268 -24.47 7.44 -1.61
N VAL A 269 -23.81 8.32 -2.36
CA VAL A 269 -24.33 8.87 -3.61
C VAL A 269 -23.59 8.30 -4.80
N ASP A 270 -24.26 7.48 -5.60
CA ASP A 270 -23.72 6.92 -6.86
C ASP A 270 -24.84 6.32 -7.72
N PRO A 271 -24.86 6.51 -9.06
CA PRO A 271 -25.81 5.83 -9.94
C PRO A 271 -25.67 4.29 -9.97
N ALA A 272 -24.46 3.78 -9.71
CA ALA A 272 -24.18 2.36 -9.65
C ALA A 272 -24.64 1.74 -8.32
N GLU A 273 -24.60 0.41 -8.25
CA GLU A 273 -25.09 -0.33 -7.09
C GLU A 273 -24.02 -0.42 -6.00
N LEU A 274 -24.44 -0.26 -4.75
CA LEU A 274 -23.61 -0.61 -3.61
C LEU A 274 -23.54 -2.13 -3.48
N ASP A 275 -22.42 -2.61 -2.95
CA ASP A 275 -22.31 -3.99 -2.54
C ASP A 275 -23.39 -4.32 -1.49
N PRO A 276 -24.09 -5.48 -1.60
CA PRO A 276 -25.15 -5.85 -0.67
C PRO A 276 -24.73 -5.82 0.80
N SER A 277 -23.46 -6.11 1.11
CA SER A 277 -22.94 -6.06 2.48
C SER A 277 -22.85 -4.65 3.05
N VAL A 278 -22.70 -3.62 2.20
CA VAL A 278 -22.68 -2.20 2.60
C VAL A 278 -24.09 -1.63 2.60
N LEU A 279 -24.91 -2.00 1.60
CA LEU A 279 -26.30 -1.58 1.50
C LEU A 279 -27.12 -2.02 2.72
N GLY A 280 -26.83 -3.21 3.27
CA GLY A 280 -27.50 -3.74 4.46
C GLY A 280 -26.99 -3.17 5.80
N MET A 281 -25.99 -2.30 5.81
CA MET A 281 -25.49 -1.71 7.06
C MET A 281 -26.45 -0.65 7.60
N GLU A 282 -26.65 -0.65 8.92
CA GLU A 282 -27.38 0.40 9.60
C GLU A 282 -26.69 1.76 9.37
N GLY A 283 -27.49 2.78 9.06
CA GLY A 283 -26.99 4.13 8.73
C GLY A 283 -26.68 4.37 7.25
N THR A 284 -26.61 3.33 6.40
CA THR A 284 -26.44 3.51 4.95
C THR A 284 -27.71 4.09 4.30
N ARG A 285 -27.59 5.23 3.61
CA ARG A 285 -28.63 5.78 2.73
C ARG A 285 -28.10 5.87 1.31
N HIS A 286 -28.46 4.91 0.46
CA HIS A 286 -28.04 4.92 -0.95
C HIS A 286 -28.94 5.84 -1.79
N MET A 287 -28.35 6.84 -2.41
CA MET A 287 -29.00 7.74 -3.36
C MET A 287 -28.50 7.38 -4.76
N ARG A 288 -29.31 6.62 -5.52
CA ARG A 288 -28.94 6.12 -6.85
C ARG A 288 -29.01 7.20 -7.93
N MET A 289 -28.12 8.18 -7.83
CA MET A 289 -28.07 9.38 -8.69
C MET A 289 -26.66 9.99 -8.67
N LYS A 290 -26.43 11.01 -9.51
CA LYS A 290 -25.17 11.77 -9.47
C LYS A 290 -25.20 12.76 -8.31
N VAL A 291 -24.01 13.16 -7.83
CA VAL A 291 -23.87 14.06 -6.67
C VAL A 291 -24.62 15.39 -6.86
N GLN A 292 -24.57 15.99 -8.05
CA GLN A 292 -25.27 17.23 -8.34
C GLN A 292 -26.80 17.12 -8.25
N ASP A 293 -27.35 15.93 -8.51
CA ASP A 293 -28.79 15.67 -8.47
C ASP A 293 -29.24 15.34 -7.02
N ALA A 294 -28.30 14.91 -6.16
CA ALA A 294 -28.56 14.62 -4.76
C ALA A 294 -28.63 15.88 -3.88
N LEU A 295 -27.91 16.96 -4.23
CA LEU A 295 -27.84 18.17 -3.40
C LEU A 295 -29.21 18.75 -3.02
N PRO A 296 -30.20 18.89 -3.94
CA PRO A 296 -31.52 19.39 -3.57
C PRO A 296 -32.28 18.49 -2.58
N ALA A 297 -32.14 17.17 -2.71
CA ALA A 297 -32.77 16.22 -1.80
C ALA A 297 -32.11 16.26 -0.41
N LEU A 298 -30.78 16.35 -0.37
CA LEU A 298 -30.02 16.51 0.89
C LEU A 298 -30.36 17.82 1.60
N LEU A 299 -30.51 18.91 0.84
CA LEU A 299 -30.94 20.20 1.39
C LEU A 299 -32.35 20.14 1.98
N ALA A 300 -33.29 19.47 1.29
CA ALA A 300 -34.65 19.30 1.80
C ALA A 300 -34.67 18.49 3.12
N GLU A 301 -33.80 17.48 3.25
CA GLU A 301 -33.62 16.73 4.50
C GLU A 301 -33.00 17.60 5.62
N ALA A 302 -32.03 18.45 5.29
CA ALA A 302 -31.42 19.37 6.26
C ALA A 302 -32.38 20.48 6.74
N GLY A 303 -33.25 20.98 5.85
CA GLY A 303 -34.18 22.08 6.11
C GLY A 303 -35.52 21.69 6.74
N GLY A 304 -35.80 20.40 6.92
CA GLY A 304 -37.07 19.89 7.45
C GLY A 304 -37.21 20.07 8.97
N GLY A 305 -37.82 21.18 9.40
CA GLY A 305 -38.54 21.32 10.68
C GLY A 305 -37.73 21.45 11.97
N ASP A 306 -36.58 20.79 12.10
CA ASP A 306 -35.76 20.78 13.33
C ASP A 306 -34.26 21.05 13.09
N GLY A 307 -33.86 21.47 11.88
CA GLY A 307 -32.46 21.74 11.54
C GLY A 307 -31.60 20.49 11.68
N GLY A 308 -31.95 19.44 10.93
CA GLY A 308 -31.23 18.17 10.95
C GLY A 308 -29.71 18.39 10.76
N PRO A 309 -28.86 17.56 11.37
CA PRO A 309 -27.42 17.78 11.32
C PRO A 309 -26.93 17.67 9.88
N GLY A 310 -26.54 18.80 9.29
CA GLY A 310 -25.93 18.82 7.95
C GLY A 310 -24.67 17.94 7.89
N VAL A 311 -24.18 17.71 6.67
CA VAL A 311 -23.01 16.86 6.45
C VAL A 311 -21.78 17.47 7.13
N ARG A 312 -21.10 16.69 7.99
CA ARG A 312 -19.83 17.09 8.65
C ARG A 312 -18.62 16.33 8.13
N ILE A 313 -18.83 15.28 7.34
CA ILE A 313 -17.77 14.52 6.68
C ILE A 313 -18.13 14.37 5.21
N TRP A 314 -17.32 14.92 4.32
CA TRP A 314 -17.46 14.79 2.87
C TRP A 314 -16.31 13.98 2.31
N VAL A 315 -16.59 12.85 1.68
CA VAL A 315 -15.56 12.05 1.01
C VAL A 315 -15.91 11.85 -0.46
N SER A 316 -14.90 11.86 -1.33
CA SER A 316 -15.06 11.44 -2.72
C SER A 316 -13.82 10.80 -3.34
N ASP A 317 -14.01 9.60 -3.92
CA ASP A 317 -13.04 8.92 -4.80
C ASP A 317 -13.53 8.88 -6.26
N MET A 318 -14.42 9.80 -6.67
CA MET A 318 -14.96 9.85 -8.04
C MET A 318 -13.85 9.87 -9.12
N CYS A 319 -14.11 9.22 -10.25
CA CYS A 319 -13.28 9.32 -11.45
C CYS A 319 -13.84 10.40 -12.38
N LEU A 320 -13.42 11.64 -12.16
CA LEU A 320 -13.87 12.79 -12.95
C LEU A 320 -12.89 13.09 -14.09
N HIS A 321 -13.39 13.74 -15.14
CA HIS A 321 -12.57 14.14 -16.28
C HIS A 321 -11.59 15.27 -15.92
N ALA A 322 -12.00 16.17 -15.02
CA ALA A 322 -11.20 17.27 -14.51
C ALA A 322 -11.14 17.18 -12.98
N MET A 323 -9.93 17.26 -12.41
CA MET A 323 -9.73 17.09 -10.97
C MET A 323 -10.38 18.22 -10.15
N GLU A 324 -10.48 19.42 -10.73
CA GLU A 324 -11.13 20.59 -10.17
C GLU A 324 -12.60 20.35 -9.85
N GLU A 325 -13.25 19.41 -10.56
CA GLU A 325 -14.66 19.08 -10.32
C GLU A 325 -14.87 18.44 -8.94
N GLN A 326 -13.87 17.74 -8.39
CA GLN A 326 -13.96 17.20 -7.02
C GLN A 326 -14.17 18.31 -6.00
N VAL A 327 -13.36 19.36 -6.10
CA VAL A 327 -13.45 20.54 -5.22
C VAL A 327 -14.74 21.31 -5.49
N ARG A 328 -15.12 21.44 -6.77
CA ARG A 328 -16.34 22.15 -7.15
C ARG A 328 -17.58 21.55 -6.48
N PHE A 329 -17.75 20.22 -6.51
CA PHE A 329 -18.93 19.60 -5.88
C PHE A 329 -19.00 19.81 -4.36
N LEU A 330 -17.87 19.77 -3.67
CA LEU A 330 -17.80 20.10 -2.23
C LEU A 330 -18.23 21.55 -1.97
N LEU A 331 -17.72 22.50 -2.76
CA LEU A 331 -18.05 23.93 -2.59
C LEU A 331 -19.51 24.24 -3.00
N ASP A 332 -20.02 23.60 -4.04
CA ASP A 332 -21.42 23.72 -4.45
C ASP A 332 -22.35 23.20 -3.33
N ALA A 333 -21.97 22.11 -2.64
CA ALA A 333 -22.72 21.60 -1.48
C ALA A 333 -22.69 22.55 -0.27
N ARG A 334 -21.55 23.20 -0.01
CA ARG A 334 -21.45 24.28 0.99
C ARG A 334 -22.41 25.42 0.66
N ASP A 335 -22.33 25.92 -0.58
CA ASP A 335 -23.12 27.09 -1.02
C ASP A 335 -24.62 26.80 -1.07
N ALA A 336 -25.00 25.55 -1.31
CA ALA A 336 -26.38 25.07 -1.23
C ALA A 336 -26.89 24.91 0.22
N GLY A 337 -26.01 24.97 1.24
CA GLY A 337 -26.38 24.76 2.64
C GLY A 337 -26.57 23.28 3.03
N VAL A 338 -25.98 22.35 2.27
CA VAL A 338 -26.02 20.90 2.57
C VAL A 338 -25.05 20.53 3.69
N LEU A 339 -23.92 21.24 3.78
CA LEU A 339 -22.94 21.03 4.85
C LEU A 339 -23.48 21.57 6.18
N SER A 340 -23.00 21.01 7.28
CA SER A 340 -23.41 21.47 8.61
C SER A 340 -22.99 22.92 8.85
N GLY A 341 -23.92 23.75 9.35
CA GLY A 341 -23.60 25.08 9.86
C GLY A 341 -22.95 25.07 11.26
N VAL A 342 -22.79 23.89 11.88
CA VAL A 342 -22.23 23.75 13.24
C VAL A 342 -20.85 23.10 13.16
N GLY A 343 -19.82 23.94 13.26
CA GLY A 343 -18.42 23.54 13.21
C GLY A 343 -17.93 23.18 11.81
N PRO A 344 -16.62 22.88 11.66
CA PRO A 344 -16.04 22.62 10.35
C PRO A 344 -16.46 21.24 9.81
N THR A 345 -16.41 21.11 8.49
CA THR A 345 -16.61 19.88 7.74
C THR A 345 -15.25 19.28 7.37
N LEU A 346 -15.02 18.03 7.76
CA LEU A 346 -13.86 17.26 7.27
C LEU A 346 -14.12 16.89 5.81
N PHE A 347 -13.13 17.08 4.95
CA PHE A 347 -13.19 16.54 3.59
C PHE A 347 -12.02 15.60 3.28
N VAL A 348 -12.28 14.57 2.48
CA VAL A 348 -11.26 13.69 1.88
C VAL A 348 -11.55 13.49 0.40
N LEU A 349 -10.69 13.97 -0.48
CA LEU A 349 -10.89 13.96 -1.93
C LEU A 349 -9.74 13.24 -2.61
N THR A 350 -10.02 12.27 -3.48
CA THR A 350 -9.01 11.78 -4.42
C THR A 350 -9.07 12.59 -5.71
N LEU A 351 -8.00 13.32 -5.99
CA LEU A 351 -7.78 13.97 -7.27
C LEU A 351 -7.18 12.95 -8.22
N LYS A 352 -7.76 12.76 -9.41
CA LYS A 352 -7.25 11.85 -10.44
C LYS A 352 -6.89 12.66 -11.68
N CYS A 353 -5.72 12.43 -12.27
CA CYS A 353 -5.38 13.02 -13.56
C CYS A 353 -5.43 11.98 -14.67
N VAL A 354 -6.15 12.30 -15.74
CA VAL A 354 -6.39 11.41 -16.90
C VAL A 354 -5.46 11.74 -18.07
N LEU A 355 -4.70 12.85 -18.00
CA LEU A 355 -3.78 13.32 -19.03
C LEU A 355 -2.36 13.36 -18.47
N GLY A 356 -1.39 12.98 -19.31
CA GLY A 356 -0.04 12.60 -18.86
C GLY A 356 0.79 13.67 -18.15
N HIS A 357 2.08 13.34 -18.06
CA HIS A 357 3.20 14.10 -17.47
C HIS A 357 3.62 13.63 -16.08
N SER A 358 4.92 13.77 -15.85
CA SER A 358 5.68 13.22 -14.73
C SER A 358 5.04 13.51 -13.35
N ARG A 359 5.48 12.76 -12.33
CA ARG A 359 5.11 13.01 -10.91
C ARG A 359 5.12 14.50 -10.54
N ALA A 360 6.15 15.24 -10.97
CA ALA A 360 6.29 16.66 -10.66
C ALA A 360 5.19 17.53 -11.28
N ALA A 361 4.86 17.30 -12.55
CA ALA A 361 3.78 18.03 -13.23
C ALA A 361 2.42 17.74 -12.59
N TYR A 362 2.24 16.52 -12.11
CA TYR A 362 1.02 16.14 -11.41
C TYR A 362 0.93 16.77 -10.01
N ASP A 363 2.03 16.77 -9.27
CA ASP A 363 2.09 17.44 -7.96
C ASP A 363 1.82 18.96 -8.11
N GLU A 364 2.26 19.60 -9.20
CA GLU A 364 1.97 21.00 -9.52
C GLU A 364 0.48 21.26 -9.82
N GLN A 365 -0.17 20.37 -10.59
CA GLN A 365 -1.62 20.47 -10.86
C GLN A 365 -2.43 20.34 -9.57
N VAL A 366 -2.08 19.37 -8.72
CA VAL A 366 -2.75 19.19 -7.41
C VAL A 366 -2.54 20.41 -6.51
N ALA A 367 -1.34 20.99 -6.48
CA ALA A 367 -1.08 22.21 -5.73
C ALA A 367 -1.98 23.36 -6.20
N LYS A 368 -2.12 23.55 -7.51
CA LYS A 368 -3.01 24.57 -8.08
C LYS A 368 -4.47 24.38 -7.65
N VAL A 369 -4.99 23.15 -7.70
CA VAL A 369 -6.36 22.84 -7.26
C VAL A 369 -6.57 23.19 -5.78
N VAL A 370 -5.59 22.88 -4.93
CA VAL A 370 -5.65 23.20 -3.50
C VAL A 370 -5.56 24.71 -3.26
N GLU A 371 -4.73 25.44 -4.00
CA GLU A 371 -4.66 26.90 -3.95
C GLU A 371 -5.98 27.54 -4.39
N ASP A 372 -6.57 27.08 -5.49
CA ASP A 372 -7.86 27.55 -5.97
C ASP A 372 -8.99 27.25 -4.95
N MET A 373 -8.92 26.11 -4.26
CA MET A 373 -9.84 25.78 -3.18
C MET A 373 -9.72 26.77 -2.01
N ARG A 374 -8.49 27.05 -1.56
CA ARG A 374 -8.19 28.03 -0.48
C ARG A 374 -8.58 29.46 -0.86
N ALA A 375 -8.52 29.82 -2.13
CA ALA A 375 -8.95 31.14 -2.59
C ALA A 375 -10.48 31.32 -2.54
N ARG A 376 -11.25 30.23 -2.53
CA ARG A 376 -12.73 30.23 -2.60
C ARG A 376 -13.42 29.91 -1.27
N ALA A 377 -12.66 29.50 -0.25
CA ALA A 377 -13.21 29.00 1.01
C ALA A 377 -12.21 29.10 2.17
N ASP A 378 -12.71 29.18 3.40
CA ASP A 378 -11.85 29.05 4.60
C ASP A 378 -11.50 27.57 4.79
N VAL A 379 -10.37 27.16 4.21
CA VAL A 379 -9.88 25.79 4.25
C VAL A 379 -8.59 25.71 5.05
N ARG A 380 -8.56 24.84 6.05
CA ARG A 380 -7.46 24.74 7.02
C ARG A 380 -6.93 23.32 7.11
N ASP A 381 -5.69 23.23 7.59
CA ASP A 381 -4.98 21.98 7.87
C ASP A 381 -5.08 20.99 6.70
N VAL A 382 -4.82 21.51 5.49
CA VAL A 382 -4.91 20.73 4.25
C VAL A 382 -3.61 20.00 4.00
N GLU A 383 -3.71 18.68 3.93
CA GLU A 383 -2.62 17.79 3.58
C GLU A 383 -2.87 17.13 2.23
N VAL A 384 -1.79 16.90 1.48
CA VAL A 384 -1.80 16.22 0.19
C VAL A 384 -0.93 14.98 0.29
N TYR A 385 -1.56 13.82 0.17
CA TYR A 385 -0.89 12.53 0.22
C TYR A 385 -0.84 11.87 -1.14
N HIS A 386 0.26 11.19 -1.40
CA HIS A 386 0.33 10.14 -2.41
C HIS A 386 0.39 8.82 -1.64
N LEU A 387 -0.77 8.23 -1.38
CA LEU A 387 -0.94 7.01 -0.58
C LEU A 387 -0.38 5.76 -1.30
N PHE A 388 -0.15 4.67 -0.58
CA PHE A 388 0.16 3.37 -1.17
C PHE A 388 -1.00 2.82 -2.00
N SER A 389 -2.22 3.13 -1.56
CA SER A 389 -3.46 2.84 -2.26
C SER A 389 -3.71 3.74 -3.48
N ASN A 390 -3.01 4.88 -3.63
CA ASN A 390 -3.08 5.72 -4.81
C ASN A 390 -2.30 5.10 -5.99
N ARG A 391 -2.82 5.32 -7.20
CA ARG A 391 -2.04 5.11 -8.44
C ARG A 391 -1.11 6.30 -8.69
N SER A 392 -0.19 6.15 -9.64
CA SER A 392 0.79 7.20 -9.98
C SER A 392 0.16 8.56 -10.31
N GLY A 393 -1.02 8.56 -10.96
CA GLY A 393 -1.82 9.74 -11.29
C GLY A 393 -2.91 10.10 -10.28
N GLU A 394 -2.77 9.69 -9.02
CA GLU A 394 -3.71 10.00 -7.94
C GLU A 394 -3.03 10.65 -6.73
N ARG A 395 -3.68 11.63 -6.13
CA ARG A 395 -3.37 12.18 -4.81
C ARG A 395 -4.66 12.23 -4.01
N THR A 396 -4.53 12.00 -2.71
CA THR A 396 -5.62 12.17 -1.76
C THR A 396 -5.36 13.43 -0.94
N VAL A 397 -6.33 14.33 -0.95
CA VAL A 397 -6.32 15.60 -0.23
C VAL A 397 -7.28 15.48 0.94
N ILE A 398 -6.83 15.87 2.13
CA ILE A 398 -7.65 15.86 3.35
C ILE A 398 -7.46 17.17 4.11
N GLY A 399 -8.53 17.70 4.70
CA GLY A 399 -8.47 18.92 5.50
C GLY A 399 -9.85 19.35 5.99
N TRP A 400 -9.95 20.59 6.46
CA TRP A 400 -11.19 21.13 7.04
C TRP A 400 -11.71 22.31 6.24
N LEU A 401 -13.02 22.33 6.03
CA LEU A 401 -13.78 23.43 5.44
C LEU A 401 -14.62 24.10 6.55
N TRP A 402 -14.44 25.40 6.77
CA TRP A 402 -15.12 26.18 7.80
C TRP A 402 -16.32 26.97 7.30
#